data_AF-A0A9Q0PSV7-F1
#
_entry.id   AF-A0A9Q0PSV7-F1
#
_cell.length_a   1.000
_cell.length_b   1.000
_cell.length_c   1.000
_cell.angle_alpha   90.00
_cell.angle_beta   90.00
_cell.angle_gamma   90.00
#
_symmetry.space_group_name_H-M   'P 1'
#
loop_
_entity.id
_entity.type
_entity.pdbx_description
1 polymer ?
#
loop_
_entity_poly.entity_id
_entity_poly.type
_entity_poly.pdbx_seq_one_letter_code
_entity_poly.pdbx_strand_id
1 'polypeptide(L)'
;MASKLQLCVRRLSTLRKHCCFPSSSSSSFLVRSCSLLIQPSRTINHHSSIHSPPLSRTFYSSPLLNINSTDTEGPAAIDYHSLLQEDEFHSLADSTIHDLQEKLEEYGDTVQIDGFDIDYGNEVLTLKLGDLGTYVLNKQSPNRQLWLSSPVSGPSRFDWDRNAQAWVYRRTKANLLKVLESEMGQLFGEPIKLA
;
A
#
# COMPACT_ATOMS: atom_id res chain seq x y z
N MET A 1 -42.70 28.33 45.02
CA MET A 1 -41.74 28.89 46.01
C MET A 1 -40.40 28.23 45.76
N ALA A 2 -39.30 28.99 45.75
CA ALA A 2 -37.99 28.47 45.34
C ALA A 2 -37.21 27.89 46.53
N SER A 3 -36.31 26.94 46.26
CA SER A 3 -35.16 26.65 47.13
C SER A 3 -33.98 26.19 46.28
N LYS A 4 -32.86 26.91 46.42
CA LYS A 4 -31.60 26.70 45.71
C LYS A 4 -30.67 25.84 46.58
N LEU A 5 -30.01 24.85 45.98
CA LEU A 5 -28.76 24.27 46.48
C LEU A 5 -27.83 24.13 45.26
N GLN A 6 -27.06 25.18 44.96
CA GLN A 6 -25.65 25.37 45.36
C GLN A 6 -24.65 24.48 44.59
N LEU A 7 -23.79 25.15 43.82
CA LEU A 7 -22.72 24.57 43.02
C LEU A 7 -21.64 23.94 43.92
N CYS A 8 -21.09 22.80 43.49
CA CYS A 8 -19.75 22.39 43.92
C CYS A 8 -18.72 22.79 42.83
N VAL A 9 -18.08 23.94 43.01
CA VAL A 9 -16.92 24.35 42.20
C VAL A 9 -15.66 23.77 42.86
N ARG A 10 -14.90 22.94 42.14
CA ARG A 10 -13.54 22.53 42.57
C ARG A 10 -12.49 23.33 41.79
N ARG A 11 -11.52 23.86 42.53
CA ARG A 11 -10.55 24.90 42.12
C ARG A 11 -9.16 24.31 41.91
N LEU A 12 -8.36 24.86 40.98
CA LEU A 12 -7.02 24.39 40.62
C LEU A 12 -5.94 24.65 41.69
N SER A 13 -4.88 23.81 41.72
CA SER A 13 -3.44 24.21 41.74
C SER A 13 -2.46 23.00 41.92
N THR A 14 -1.12 23.08 41.82
CA THR A 14 -0.20 23.63 40.78
C THR A 14 1.25 23.15 41.06
N LEU A 15 1.82 22.19 40.29
CA LEU A 15 3.28 21.88 40.27
C LEU A 15 3.64 21.00 39.05
N ARG A 16 4.34 21.48 38.00
CA ARG A 16 5.72 22.00 37.88
C ARG A 16 6.81 20.91 37.90
N LYS A 17 7.27 20.51 36.71
CA LYS A 17 8.65 20.03 36.44
C LYS A 17 9.18 20.64 35.13
N HIS A 18 10.24 21.44 35.23
CA HIS A 18 11.25 21.57 34.17
C HIS A 18 12.15 20.30 34.24
N CYS A 19 13.02 19.92 33.30
CA CYS A 19 13.84 20.58 32.28
C CYS A 19 14.01 19.59 31.08
N CYS A 20 14.72 19.80 29.96
CA CYS A 20 15.42 20.94 29.34
C CYS A 20 15.54 20.63 27.83
N PHE A 21 15.66 21.65 26.97
CA PHE A 21 16.09 21.44 25.58
C PHE A 21 17.59 21.10 25.51
N PRO A 22 18.03 20.44 24.43
CA PRO A 22 19.03 21.09 23.58
C PRO A 22 18.66 21.07 22.09
N SER A 23 19.14 22.07 21.34
CA SER A 23 18.92 22.24 19.90
C SER A 23 20.10 21.73 19.06
N SER A 24 19.80 21.44 17.79
CA SER A 24 20.73 21.47 16.64
C SER A 24 21.82 20.40 16.53
N SER A 25 21.70 19.53 15.53
CA SER A 25 22.53 19.67 14.30
C SER A 25 22.13 18.68 13.19
N SER A 26 22.53 19.01 11.96
CA SER A 26 22.04 18.41 10.72
C SER A 26 22.78 17.14 10.27
N SER A 27 22.15 16.46 9.29
CA SER A 27 22.76 15.90 8.08
C SER A 27 23.16 14.42 7.97
N SER A 28 23.07 13.96 6.72
CA SER A 28 23.64 12.77 6.07
C SER A 28 23.13 11.37 6.44
N PHE A 29 22.39 10.82 5.48
CA PHE A 29 22.25 9.40 5.18
C PHE A 29 23.59 8.66 5.23
N LEU A 30 23.66 7.50 5.89
CA LEU A 30 24.55 6.41 5.48
C LEU A 30 23.91 5.04 5.74
N VAL A 31 24.14 4.13 4.78
CA VAL A 31 23.58 2.78 4.73
C VAL A 31 24.23 1.89 5.79
N ARG A 32 23.40 1.21 6.59
CA ARG A 32 23.83 0.22 7.58
C ARG A 32 24.33 -1.05 6.89
N SER A 33 25.61 -1.08 6.51
CA SER A 33 26.28 -2.28 6.02
C SER A 33 26.69 -3.17 7.19
N CYS A 34 26.35 -4.46 7.15
CA CYS A 34 26.72 -5.40 8.19
C CYS A 34 28.21 -5.76 8.15
N SER A 35 28.75 -5.90 9.36
CA SER A 35 30.05 -6.44 9.75
C SER A 35 30.65 -7.55 8.89
N LEU A 36 31.98 -7.57 8.78
CA LEU A 36 32.82 -8.66 9.32
C LEU A 36 34.28 -8.20 9.54
N LEU A 37 34.89 -8.66 10.64
CA LEU A 37 36.26 -8.35 11.09
C LEU A 37 37.28 -9.32 10.45
N ILE A 38 38.34 -8.82 9.82
CA ILE A 38 39.66 -9.49 9.74
C ILE A 38 40.78 -8.42 9.75
N GLN A 39 41.75 -8.55 10.66
CA GLN A 39 43.05 -7.85 10.60
C GLN A 39 44.07 -8.70 9.83
N PRO A 40 45.10 -8.09 9.22
CA PRO A 40 46.45 -8.60 9.49
C PRO A 40 47.54 -7.51 9.63
N SER A 41 48.69 -7.94 10.16
CA SER A 41 49.85 -7.09 10.45
C SER A 41 50.89 -7.01 9.32
N ARG A 42 51.49 -5.82 9.21
CA ARG A 42 52.81 -5.43 8.69
C ARG A 42 53.74 -6.42 7.94
N THR A 43 54.11 -5.97 6.73
CA THR A 43 55.49 -5.73 6.19
C THR A 43 56.30 -6.77 5.40
N ILE A 44 57.05 -6.17 4.44
CA ILE A 44 58.27 -6.58 3.70
C ILE A 44 58.07 -7.07 2.24
N ASN A 45 58.86 -6.44 1.36
CA ASN A 45 58.86 -6.59 -0.10
C ASN A 45 59.45 -7.93 -0.56
N HIS A 46 58.95 -8.47 -1.68
CA HIS A 46 59.85 -8.95 -2.73
C HIS A 46 59.23 -8.84 -4.14
N HIS A 47 60.10 -8.97 -5.13
CA HIS A 47 59.97 -8.47 -6.50
C HIS A 47 59.64 -9.57 -7.53
N SER A 48 58.49 -9.49 -8.22
CA SER A 48 58.29 -10.06 -9.58
C SER A 48 56.93 -9.69 -10.19
N SER A 49 56.93 -9.22 -11.45
CA SER A 49 55.72 -8.93 -12.24
C SER A 49 55.26 -10.16 -13.03
N ILE A 50 54.00 -10.60 -12.87
CA ILE A 50 53.26 -11.46 -13.82
C ILE A 50 51.78 -11.01 -13.87
N HIS A 51 51.18 -11.14 -15.06
CA HIS A 51 49.88 -10.58 -15.47
C HIS A 51 48.63 -11.18 -14.80
N SER A 52 47.62 -10.34 -14.54
CA SER A 52 46.20 -10.71 -14.55
C SER A 52 45.31 -9.45 -14.66
N PRO A 53 44.29 -9.39 -15.56
CA PRO A 53 43.43 -8.22 -15.71
C PRO A 53 42.29 -8.20 -14.68
N PRO A 54 41.75 -7.03 -14.31
CA PRO A 54 40.48 -6.95 -13.60
C PRO A 54 39.32 -7.29 -14.55
N LEU A 55 38.49 -8.26 -14.16
CA LEU A 55 37.20 -8.52 -14.83
C LEU A 55 36.21 -7.41 -14.47
N SER A 56 36.26 -6.32 -15.23
CA SER A 56 35.20 -5.28 -15.23
C SER A 56 33.86 -5.91 -15.60
N ARG A 57 32.96 -6.08 -14.63
CA ARG A 57 31.54 -6.41 -14.90
C ARG A 57 30.82 -5.17 -15.40
N THR A 58 31.10 -4.78 -16.63
CA THR A 58 30.35 -3.75 -17.34
C THR A 58 29.00 -4.32 -17.77
N PHE A 59 27.94 -4.01 -17.04
CA PHE A 59 26.57 -4.34 -17.42
C PHE A 59 26.12 -3.42 -18.57
N TYR A 60 26.49 -3.77 -19.80
CA TYR A 60 25.88 -3.20 -20.99
C TYR A 60 24.65 -4.01 -21.37
N SER A 61 23.46 -3.45 -21.10
CA SER A 61 22.21 -3.94 -21.67
C SER A 61 22.13 -3.53 -23.14
N SER A 62 22.51 -4.42 -24.05
CA SER A 62 22.23 -4.26 -25.49
C SER A 62 20.86 -4.87 -25.80
N PRO A 63 19.89 -4.11 -26.36
CA PRO A 63 18.63 -4.67 -26.81
C PRO A 63 18.83 -5.40 -28.14
N LEU A 64 18.86 -6.73 -28.11
CA LEU A 64 18.78 -7.54 -29.33
C LEU A 64 17.31 -7.76 -29.69
N LEU A 65 16.85 -7.04 -30.71
CA LEU A 65 15.67 -7.44 -31.47
C LEU A 65 16.03 -8.71 -32.26
N ASN A 66 15.42 -9.84 -31.91
CA ASN A 66 15.26 -10.94 -32.85
C ASN A 66 13.91 -11.62 -32.65
N ILE A 67 13.17 -11.76 -33.74
CA ILE A 67 11.83 -12.36 -33.79
C ILE A 67 11.97 -13.86 -34.11
N ASN A 68 10.98 -14.65 -33.68
CA ASN A 68 10.84 -16.10 -33.78
C ASN A 68 11.59 -16.94 -32.73
N SER A 69 10.85 -17.42 -31.73
CA SER A 69 10.75 -18.86 -31.41
C SER A 69 9.66 -19.09 -30.36
N THR A 70 8.89 -20.17 -30.53
CA THR A 70 7.90 -20.66 -29.56
C THR A 70 8.54 -21.29 -28.32
N ASP A 71 7.73 -21.46 -27.27
CA ASP A 71 8.00 -22.19 -26.02
C ASP A 71 9.11 -21.64 -25.09
N THR A 72 8.70 -20.71 -24.22
CA THR A 72 8.75 -20.88 -22.75
C THR A 72 7.98 -19.72 -22.12
N GLU A 73 6.71 -19.90 -21.79
CA GLU A 73 5.94 -18.86 -21.08
C GLU A 73 6.34 -18.77 -19.60
N GLY A 74 7.42 -18.02 -19.35
CA GLY A 74 7.36 -17.10 -18.22
C GLY A 74 6.20 -16.12 -18.43
N PRO A 75 5.53 -15.63 -17.38
CA PRO A 75 4.35 -14.78 -17.53
C PRO A 75 4.72 -13.55 -18.37
N ALA A 76 4.17 -13.48 -19.59
CA ALA A 76 4.47 -12.41 -20.52
C ALA A 76 4.22 -11.05 -19.85
N ALA A 77 5.18 -10.13 -19.95
CA ALA A 77 5.03 -8.79 -19.42
C ALA A 77 3.84 -8.11 -20.12
N ILE A 78 2.76 -7.88 -19.38
CA ILE A 78 1.54 -7.30 -19.91
C ILE A 78 1.78 -5.82 -20.18
N ASP A 79 1.63 -5.40 -21.44
CA ASP A 79 1.63 -3.97 -21.75
C ASP A 79 0.26 -3.35 -21.40
N TYR A 80 0.15 -2.86 -20.18
CA TYR A 80 -1.02 -2.11 -19.69
C TYR A 80 -1.28 -0.81 -20.46
N HIS A 81 -0.28 -0.26 -21.18
CA HIS A 81 -0.48 0.94 -21.98
C HIS A 81 -1.45 0.68 -23.14
N SER A 82 -1.29 -0.45 -23.83
CA SER A 82 -2.16 -0.90 -24.93
C SER A 82 -3.60 -1.23 -24.51
N LEU A 83 -3.82 -1.67 -23.26
CA LEU A 83 -5.12 -2.21 -22.82
C LEU A 83 -6.13 -1.13 -22.42
N LEU A 84 -5.70 -0.02 -21.79
CA LEU A 84 -6.63 0.87 -21.08
C LEU A 84 -6.60 2.38 -21.38
N GLN A 85 -5.60 2.93 -22.06
CA GLN A 85 -5.30 4.39 -21.96
C GLN A 85 -5.13 4.90 -20.50
N GLU A 86 -4.59 6.11 -20.33
CA GLU A 86 -4.23 6.64 -19.00
C GLU A 86 -5.40 7.39 -18.38
N ASP A 87 -5.93 8.39 -19.09
CA ASP A 87 -7.05 9.21 -18.64
C ASP A 87 -8.31 8.37 -18.35
N GLU A 88 -8.56 7.35 -19.18
CA GLU A 88 -9.64 6.38 -18.96
C GLU A 88 -9.41 5.54 -17.70
N PHE A 89 -8.18 5.07 -17.44
CA PHE A 89 -7.86 4.40 -16.17
C PHE A 89 -8.13 5.31 -14.97
N HIS A 90 -7.65 6.56 -15.00
CA HIS A 90 -7.86 7.50 -13.90
C HIS A 90 -9.36 7.74 -13.66
N SER A 91 -10.12 8.08 -14.70
CA SER A 91 -11.57 8.31 -14.59
C SER A 91 -12.33 7.10 -14.04
N LEU A 92 -11.99 5.87 -14.47
CA LEU A 92 -12.65 4.65 -13.99
C LEU A 92 -12.27 4.32 -12.55
N ALA A 93 -10.99 4.45 -12.20
CA ALA A 93 -10.50 4.18 -10.85
C ALA A 93 -11.04 5.17 -9.84
N ASP A 94 -11.03 6.46 -10.17
CA ASP A 94 -11.53 7.53 -9.30
C ASP A 94 -13.05 7.42 -9.08
N SER A 95 -13.83 7.15 -10.14
CA SER A 95 -15.27 6.85 -9.99
C SER A 95 -15.49 5.64 -9.10
N THR A 96 -14.80 4.52 -9.35
CA THR A 96 -14.98 3.29 -8.57
C THR A 96 -14.66 3.48 -7.09
N ILE A 97 -13.59 4.23 -6.77
CA ILE A 97 -13.20 4.49 -5.39
C ILE A 97 -14.20 5.44 -4.72
N HIS A 98 -14.70 6.45 -5.42
CA HIS A 98 -15.71 7.37 -4.91
C HIS A 98 -17.05 6.67 -4.64
N ASP A 99 -17.55 5.88 -5.60
CA ASP A 99 -18.79 5.09 -5.48
C ASP A 99 -18.69 4.07 -4.32
N LEU A 100 -17.50 3.50 -4.09
CA LEU A 100 -17.23 2.64 -2.94
C LEU A 100 -17.22 3.43 -1.63
N GLN A 101 -16.56 4.59 -1.60
CA GLN A 101 -16.50 5.44 -0.42
C GLN A 101 -17.91 5.85 0.04
N GLU A 102 -18.73 6.42 -0.86
CA GLU A 102 -20.10 6.88 -0.55
C GLU A 102 -20.95 5.74 0.03
N LYS A 103 -20.96 4.57 -0.62
CA LYS A 103 -21.73 3.42 -0.13
C LYS A 103 -21.22 2.91 1.21
N LEU A 104 -19.91 2.87 1.42
CA LEU A 104 -19.33 2.42 2.69
C LEU A 104 -19.58 3.41 3.83
N GLU A 105 -19.63 4.72 3.56
CA GLU A 105 -20.07 5.73 4.52
C GLU A 105 -21.55 5.50 4.92
N GLU A 106 -22.46 5.26 3.96
CA GLU A 106 -23.88 4.92 4.21
C GLU A 106 -24.05 3.63 5.05
N TYR A 107 -23.26 2.58 4.77
CA TYR A 107 -23.23 1.38 5.60
C TYR A 107 -22.66 1.65 7.00
N GLY A 108 -21.66 2.51 7.14
CA GLY A 108 -21.10 2.94 8.43
C GLY A 108 -22.12 3.65 9.33
N ASP A 109 -22.93 4.54 8.76
CA ASP A 109 -24.03 5.20 9.48
C ASP A 109 -25.13 4.21 9.91
N THR A 110 -25.28 3.10 9.18
CA THR A 110 -26.29 2.06 9.46
C THR A 110 -25.81 1.05 10.51
N VAL A 111 -24.53 0.72 10.54
CA VAL A 111 -23.97 -0.36 11.39
C VAL A 111 -23.10 0.21 12.52
N GLN A 112 -23.53 0.01 13.77
CA GLN A 112 -22.78 0.44 14.96
C GLN A 112 -21.56 -0.47 15.23
N ILE A 113 -20.47 -0.23 14.52
CA ILE A 113 -19.14 -0.83 14.77
C ILE A 113 -18.25 0.19 15.50
N ASP A 114 -17.71 -0.20 16.65
CA ASP A 114 -16.71 0.62 17.35
C ASP A 114 -15.41 0.66 16.54
N GLY A 115 -14.84 1.86 16.36
CA GLY A 115 -13.69 2.07 15.48
C GLY A 115 -13.97 1.90 13.99
N PHE A 116 -15.23 2.03 13.54
CA PHE A 116 -15.53 2.26 12.12
C PHE A 116 -14.99 3.63 11.68
N ASP A 117 -14.22 3.66 10.61
CA ASP A 117 -13.63 4.89 10.06
C ASP A 117 -13.23 4.66 8.60
N ILE A 118 -13.47 5.65 7.74
CA ILE A 118 -13.16 5.59 6.31
C ILE A 118 -12.46 6.89 5.88
N ASP A 119 -11.30 6.72 5.23
CA ASP A 119 -10.41 7.82 4.84
C ASP A 119 -9.96 7.61 3.40
N TYR A 120 -10.12 8.63 2.55
CA TYR A 120 -9.60 8.64 1.18
C TYR A 120 -8.57 9.76 1.01
N GLY A 121 -7.31 9.36 0.85
CA GLY A 121 -6.19 10.28 0.71
C GLY A 121 -5.05 9.68 -0.10
N ASN A 122 -4.34 10.52 -0.85
CA ASN A 122 -3.18 10.11 -1.66
C ASN A 122 -3.44 8.90 -2.59
N GLU A 123 -4.62 8.85 -3.22
CA GLU A 123 -5.08 7.74 -4.08
C GLU A 123 -5.24 6.38 -3.36
N VAL A 124 -5.38 6.40 -2.03
CA VAL A 124 -5.61 5.23 -1.16
C VAL A 124 -6.88 5.43 -0.33
N LEU A 125 -7.83 4.51 -0.48
CA LEU A 125 -9.00 4.39 0.39
C LEU A 125 -8.69 3.38 1.50
N THR A 126 -8.81 3.82 2.76
CA THR A 126 -8.62 3.00 3.95
C THR A 126 -9.94 2.88 4.70
N LEU A 127 -10.42 1.66 4.91
CA LEU A 127 -11.62 1.38 5.70
C LEU A 127 -11.22 0.56 6.93
N LYS A 128 -11.43 1.11 8.11
CA LYS A 128 -11.21 0.47 9.41
C LYS A 128 -12.55 -0.04 9.94
N LEU A 129 -12.56 -1.26 10.45
CA LEU A 129 -13.76 -1.93 10.99
C LEU A 129 -13.54 -2.37 12.44
N GLY A 130 -12.81 -1.54 13.22
CA GLY A 130 -12.36 -1.90 14.57
C GLY A 130 -11.61 -3.24 14.60
N ASP A 131 -12.03 -4.13 15.51
CA ASP A 131 -11.45 -5.46 15.70
C ASP A 131 -11.63 -6.42 14.50
N LEU A 132 -12.51 -6.10 13.54
CA LEU A 132 -12.70 -6.89 12.31
C LEU A 132 -11.58 -6.64 11.28
N GLY A 133 -10.71 -5.65 11.52
CA GLY A 133 -9.51 -5.37 10.73
C GLY A 133 -9.59 -4.11 9.89
N THR A 134 -8.76 -4.05 8.84
CA THR A 134 -8.64 -2.87 7.98
C THR A 134 -8.46 -3.28 6.53
N TYR A 135 -9.30 -2.73 5.66
CA TYR A 135 -9.19 -2.82 4.21
C TYR A 135 -8.40 -1.62 3.69
N VAL A 136 -7.54 -1.86 2.70
CA VAL A 136 -6.81 -0.79 1.99
C VAL A 136 -6.96 -1.01 0.49
N LEU A 137 -7.60 -0.08 -0.21
CA LEU A 137 -7.75 -0.07 -1.66
C LEU A 137 -6.89 1.06 -2.25
N ASN A 138 -5.91 0.71 -3.07
CA ASN A 138 -4.89 1.62 -3.60
C ASN A 138 -4.94 1.66 -5.13
N LYS A 139 -5.00 2.86 -5.71
CA LYS A 139 -4.94 3.09 -7.16
C LYS A 139 -3.49 3.06 -7.64
N GLN A 140 -3.17 2.06 -8.46
CA GLN A 140 -1.82 1.81 -8.95
C GLN A 140 -1.65 2.24 -10.40
N SER A 141 -1.56 3.56 -10.58
CA SER A 141 -1.46 4.24 -11.88
C SER A 141 -0.40 3.66 -12.84
N PRO A 142 0.84 3.32 -12.42
CA PRO A 142 1.84 2.71 -13.31
C PRO A 142 1.44 1.35 -13.90
N ASN A 143 0.59 0.59 -13.20
CA ASN A 143 0.10 -0.72 -13.63
C ASN A 143 -1.34 -0.67 -14.16
N ARG A 144 -2.01 0.48 -14.05
CA ARG A 144 -3.44 0.67 -14.35
C ARG A 144 -4.35 -0.35 -13.65
N GLN A 145 -4.09 -0.52 -12.35
CA GLN A 145 -4.78 -1.49 -11.48
C GLN A 145 -5.35 -0.85 -10.22
N LEU A 146 -6.33 -1.52 -9.62
CA LEU A 146 -6.69 -1.33 -8.21
C LEU A 146 -6.10 -2.47 -7.38
N TRP A 147 -5.42 -2.15 -6.28
CA TRP A 147 -4.83 -3.13 -5.36
C TRP A 147 -5.59 -3.12 -4.04
N LEU A 148 -6.13 -4.27 -3.64
CA LEU A 148 -6.82 -4.45 -2.37
C LEU A 148 -5.94 -5.22 -1.39
N SER A 149 -5.78 -4.72 -0.17
CA SER A 149 -5.37 -5.50 0.99
C SER A 149 -6.62 -5.78 1.82
N SER A 150 -7.09 -7.02 1.82
CA SER A 150 -8.19 -7.48 2.68
C SER A 150 -7.64 -8.10 3.98
N PRO A 151 -8.27 -7.87 5.15
CA PRO A 151 -7.96 -8.63 6.37
C PRO A 151 -8.42 -10.09 6.30
N VAL A 152 -9.32 -10.44 5.37
CA VAL A 152 -9.89 -11.78 5.19
C VAL A 152 -9.10 -12.59 4.14
N SER A 153 -8.91 -12.04 2.93
CA SER A 153 -8.28 -12.75 1.80
C SER A 153 -6.85 -12.30 1.48
N GLY A 154 -6.33 -11.26 2.15
CA GLY A 154 -4.99 -10.73 1.92
C GLY A 154 -4.89 -9.87 0.66
N PRO A 155 -3.69 -9.78 0.04
CA PRO A 155 -3.45 -8.88 -1.08
C PRO A 155 -3.95 -9.44 -2.43
N SER A 156 -4.77 -8.65 -3.11
CA SER A 156 -5.28 -8.90 -4.47
C SER A 156 -5.07 -7.70 -5.39
N ARG A 157 -4.97 -7.94 -6.70
CA ARG A 157 -4.80 -6.92 -7.74
C ARG A 157 -5.85 -7.11 -8.81
N PHE A 158 -6.50 -6.03 -9.22
CA PHE A 158 -7.60 -6.05 -10.16
C PHE A 158 -7.26 -5.20 -11.38
N ASP A 159 -7.42 -5.81 -12.55
CA ASP A 159 -7.27 -5.18 -13.86
C ASP A 159 -8.68 -4.81 -14.37
N TRP A 160 -8.83 -3.73 -15.14
CA TRP A 160 -10.12 -3.42 -15.77
C TRP A 160 -10.39 -4.38 -16.94
N ASP A 161 -11.49 -5.12 -16.87
CA ASP A 161 -12.00 -5.92 -17.98
C ASP A 161 -13.08 -5.11 -18.73
N ARG A 162 -12.76 -4.66 -19.95
CA ARG A 162 -13.66 -3.89 -20.81
C ARG A 162 -14.94 -4.66 -21.19
N ASN A 163 -14.91 -5.99 -21.23
CA ASN A 163 -16.08 -6.80 -21.61
C ASN A 163 -17.04 -6.98 -20.43
N ALA A 164 -16.50 -7.14 -19.22
CA ALA A 164 -17.28 -7.23 -18.00
C ALA A 164 -17.64 -5.84 -17.42
N GLN A 165 -17.04 -4.77 -17.94
CA GLN A 165 -17.06 -3.40 -17.40
C GLN A 165 -16.78 -3.38 -15.89
N ALA A 166 -15.74 -4.10 -15.45
CA ALA A 166 -15.44 -4.25 -14.04
C ALA A 166 -13.97 -4.56 -13.75
N TRP A 167 -13.58 -4.29 -12.50
CA TRP A 167 -12.28 -4.67 -11.93
C TRP A 167 -12.24 -6.17 -11.61
N VAL A 168 -11.39 -6.91 -12.32
CA VAL A 168 -11.27 -8.37 -12.25
C VAL A 168 -9.85 -8.79 -11.91
N TYR A 169 -9.69 -9.66 -10.91
CA TYR A 169 -8.40 -10.27 -10.61
C TYR A 169 -8.13 -11.40 -11.61
N ARG A 170 -7.19 -11.20 -12.54
CA ARG A 170 -6.91 -12.13 -13.64
C ARG A 170 -6.64 -13.58 -13.23
N ARG A 171 -6.06 -13.83 -12.05
CA ARG A 171 -5.70 -15.17 -11.55
C ARG A 171 -6.91 -16.00 -11.11
N THR A 172 -7.84 -15.39 -10.37
CA THR A 172 -9.01 -16.08 -9.79
C THR A 172 -10.31 -15.79 -10.53
N LYS A 173 -10.31 -14.82 -11.46
CA LYS A 173 -11.49 -14.23 -12.11
C LYS A 173 -12.49 -13.60 -11.12
N ALA A 174 -12.06 -13.32 -9.90
CA ALA A 174 -12.86 -12.62 -8.90
C ALA A 174 -13.05 -11.15 -9.28
N ASN A 175 -14.26 -10.62 -9.05
CA ASN A 175 -14.62 -9.24 -9.27
C ASN A 175 -14.46 -8.44 -7.96
N LEU A 176 -13.89 -7.23 -8.01
CA LEU A 176 -13.60 -6.41 -6.83
C LEU A 176 -14.83 -6.19 -5.93
N LEU A 177 -15.95 -5.73 -6.50
CA LEU A 177 -17.18 -5.47 -5.75
C LEU A 177 -17.71 -6.75 -5.11
N LYS A 178 -17.76 -7.86 -5.86
CA LYS A 178 -18.23 -9.15 -5.33
C LYS A 178 -17.35 -9.72 -4.21
N VAL A 179 -16.05 -9.44 -4.24
CA VAL A 179 -15.14 -9.80 -3.14
C VAL A 179 -15.47 -8.99 -1.90
N LEU A 180 -15.62 -7.66 -2.02
CA LEU A 180 -15.99 -6.78 -0.91
C LEU A 180 -17.37 -7.14 -0.33
N GLU A 181 -18.41 -7.28 -1.17
CA GLU A 181 -19.76 -7.69 -0.77
C GLU A 181 -19.75 -9.03 -0.02
N SER A 182 -19.01 -10.03 -0.53
CA SER A 182 -18.93 -11.36 0.08
C SER A 182 -18.16 -11.38 1.39
N GLU A 183 -17.06 -10.65 1.50
CA GLU A 183 -16.25 -10.60 2.72
C GLU A 183 -16.93 -9.77 3.81
N MET A 184 -17.46 -8.59 3.47
CA MET A 184 -18.14 -7.74 4.45
C MET A 184 -19.46 -8.37 4.91
N GLY A 185 -20.19 -9.07 4.03
CA GLY A 185 -21.37 -9.82 4.44
C GLY A 185 -21.06 -10.99 5.39
N GLN A 186 -19.86 -11.58 5.31
CA GLN A 186 -19.38 -12.55 6.30
C GLN A 186 -18.98 -11.88 7.63
N LEU A 187 -18.42 -10.67 7.59
CA LEU A 187 -17.99 -9.95 8.79
C LEU A 187 -19.17 -9.36 9.58
N PHE A 188 -20.20 -8.84 8.90
CA PHE A 188 -21.36 -8.21 9.56
C PHE A 188 -22.54 -9.17 9.74
N GLY A 189 -22.55 -10.31 9.05
CA GLY A 189 -23.61 -11.32 9.12
C GLY A 189 -24.85 -11.03 8.26
N GLU A 190 -24.90 -9.89 7.58
CA GLU A 190 -25.99 -9.43 6.71
C GLU A 190 -25.48 -9.18 5.29
N PRO A 191 -26.26 -9.46 4.23
CA PRO A 191 -25.82 -9.26 2.85
C PRO A 191 -25.71 -7.76 2.49
N ILE A 192 -24.55 -7.37 1.97
CA ILE A 192 -24.25 -6.00 1.53
C ILE A 192 -24.36 -5.93 0.01
N LYS A 193 -24.89 -4.81 -0.50
CA LYS A 193 -24.89 -4.46 -1.92
C LYS A 193 -24.04 -3.21 -2.15
N LEU A 194 -22.96 -3.36 -2.92
CA LEU A 194 -22.05 -2.29 -3.34
C LEU A 194 -22.17 -1.98 -4.85
N ALA A 195 -22.90 -2.81 -5.61
CA ALA A 195 -23.32 -2.53 -6.98
C ALA A 195 -24.57 -1.64 -7.05
#